data_AF-A0A9W7LXE2-F1
#
_entry.id   AF-A0A9W7LXE2-F1
#
_cell.length_a   1.000
_cell.length_b   1.000
_cell.length_c   1.000
_cell.angle_alpha   90.00
_cell.angle_beta   90.00
_cell.angle_gamma   90.00
#
_symmetry.space_group_name_H-M   'P 1'
#
loop_
_entity.id
_entity.type
_entity.pdbx_description
1 polymer ?
#
loop_
_entity_poly.entity_id
_entity_poly.type
_entity_poly.pdbx_seq_one_letter_code
_entity_poly.pdbx_strand_id
1 'polypeptide(L)' 'MQVASTYNHEMYAITQEVGKWRQYLLGRSFVIVTDQKSLRELTTQTIQTPEQQRWLPRLISYDFEI' A
#
# COMPACT_ATOMS: atom_id res chain seq x y z
N MET A 1 10.32 -20.59 8.38
CA MET A 1 10.55 -19.35 7.60
C MET A 1 9.28 -19.12 6.81
N GLN A 2 8.41 -18.22 7.26
CA GLN A 2 7.22 -17.86 6.48
C GLN A 2 7.73 -17.21 5.20
N VAL A 3 7.48 -17.85 4.05
CA VAL A 3 7.55 -17.16 2.76
C VAL A 3 6.58 -15.99 2.91
N ALA A 4 7.10 -14.79 3.12
CA ALA A 4 6.27 -13.60 3.05
C ALA A 4 5.65 -13.65 1.66
N SER A 5 4.32 -13.89 1.62
CA SER A 5 3.56 -13.93 0.37
C SER A 5 3.96 -12.72 -0.49
N THR A 6 4.12 -12.88 -1.80
CA THR A 6 4.48 -11.81 -2.75
C THR A 6 3.74 -10.49 -2.43
N TYR A 7 2.49 -10.61 -2.00
CA TYR A 7 1.66 -9.56 -1.43
C TYR A 7 2.34 -8.70 -0.34
N ASN A 8 2.89 -9.30 0.72
CA ASN A 8 3.50 -8.56 1.84
C ASN A 8 4.73 -7.78 1.36
N HIS A 9 5.50 -8.36 0.44
CA HIS A 9 6.70 -7.75 -0.07
C HIS A 9 6.38 -6.53 -0.93
N GLU A 10 5.38 -6.66 -1.81
CA GLU A 10 4.91 -5.54 -2.63
C GLU A 10 4.21 -4.47 -1.80
N MET A 11 3.39 -4.85 -0.82
CA MET A 11 2.75 -3.89 0.07
C MET A 11 3.77 -3.09 0.88
N TYR A 12 4.84 -3.74 1.33
CA TYR A 12 5.97 -3.06 1.96
C TYR A 12 6.65 -2.09 0.99
N ALA A 13 6.93 -2.51 -0.24
CA ALA A 13 7.56 -1.68 -1.27
C ALA A 13 6.73 -0.42 -1.59
N ILE A 14 5.42 -0.57 -1.83
CA ILE A 14 4.50 0.56 -2.05
C ILE A 14 4.55 1.54 -0.88
N THR A 15 4.48 1.02 0.34
CA THR A 15 4.48 1.84 1.54
C THR A 15 5.79 2.61 1.72
N GLN A 16 6.94 1.98 1.43
CA GLN A 16 8.25 2.64 1.47
C GLN A 16 8.33 3.77 0.45
N GLU A 17 7.89 3.53 -0.79
CA GLU A 17 7.91 4.55 -1.84
C GLU A 17 6.95 5.70 -1.51
N VAL A 18 5.70 5.42 -1.10
CA VAL A 18 4.77 6.48 -0.67
C VAL A 18 5.33 7.28 0.51
N GLY A 19 6.02 6.62 1.45
CA GLY A 19 6.71 7.30 2.55
C GLY A 19 7.83 8.24 2.07
N LYS A 20 8.64 7.79 1.11
CA LYS A 20 9.75 8.56 0.52
C LYS A 20 9.25 9.77 -0.27
N TRP A 21 8.17 9.60 -1.02
CA TRP A 21 7.58 10.64 -1.87
C TRP A 21 6.47 11.43 -1.17
N ARG A 22 6.25 11.23 0.13
CA ARG A 22 5.17 11.85 0.91
C ARG A 22 5.02 13.35 0.65
N GLN A 23 6.11 14.10 0.60
CA GLN A 23 6.09 15.55 0.38
C GLN A 23 5.51 15.97 -0.98
N TYR A 24 5.56 15.08 -1.98
CA TYR A 24 5.04 15.30 -3.33
C TYR A 24 3.64 14.73 -3.52
N LEU A 25 3.30 13.67 -2.79
CA LEU A 25 2.02 12.96 -2.90
C LEU A 25 0.95 13.52 -1.97
N LEU A 26 1.33 14.19 -0.87
CA LEU A 26 0.36 14.75 0.07
C LEU A 26 -0.49 15.84 -0.60
N GLY A 27 -1.80 15.64 -0.61
CA GLY A 27 -2.76 16.58 -1.22
C GLY A 27 -2.87 16.48 -2.74
N ARG A 28 -2.34 15.42 -3.36
CA ARG A 28 -2.47 15.15 -4.80
C ARG A 28 -2.98 13.73 -5.02
N SER A 29 -3.78 13.54 -6.06
CA SER A 29 -4.14 12.23 -6.55
C SER A 29 -2.99 11.62 -7.36
N PHE A 30 -2.73 10.33 -7.18
CA PHE A 30 -1.70 9.61 -7.94
C PHE A 30 -2.12 8.17 -8.23
N VAL A 31 -1.47 7.55 -9.22
CA VAL A 31 -1.74 6.15 -9.62
C VAL A 31 -0.59 5.28 -9.16
N ILE A 32 -0.90 4.19 -8.45
CA ILE A 32 0.05 3.16 -8.05
C ILE A 32 -0.06 2.01 -9.05
N VAL A 33 0.96 1.84 -9.87
CA VAL A 33 1.02 0.72 -10.82
C VAL A 33 1.73 -0.45 -10.13
N THR A 34 1.00 -1.55 -9.93
CA THR A 34 1.50 -2.83 -9.38
C THR A 34 1.04 -3.98 -10.27
N ASP A 35 1.87 -5.01 -10.40
CA ASP A 35 1.56 -6.27 -11.08
C ASP A 35 0.78 -7.25 -10.19
N GLN A 36 0.71 -7.01 -8.88
CA GLN A 36 -0.05 -7.83 -7.95
C GLN A 36 -1.54 -7.49 -7.97
N LYS A 37 -2.31 -8.37 -8.60
CA LYS A 37 -3.79 -8.30 -8.64
C LYS A 37 -4.43 -8.20 -7.25
N SER A 38 -3.83 -8.84 -6.26
CA SER A 38 -4.32 -8.79 -4.87
C SER A 38 -4.19 -7.41 -4.24
N LEU A 39 -3.42 -6.47 -4.78
CA LEU A 39 -3.32 -5.11 -4.24
C LEU A 39 -4.35 -4.17 -4.87
N ARG A 40 -5.04 -4.58 -5.94
CA ARG A 40 -6.04 -3.75 -6.64
C ARG A 40 -7.27 -3.42 -5.78
N GLU A 41 -7.54 -4.24 -4.77
CA GLU A 41 -8.64 -4.08 -3.81
C GLU A 41 -8.13 -3.61 -2.44
N LEU A 42 -7.03 -2.87 -2.38
CA LEU A 42 -6.41 -2.43 -1.11
C LEU A 42 -7.38 -1.62 -0.24
N THR A 43 -8.23 -0.81 -0.85
CA THR A 43 -9.20 0.06 -0.17
C THR A 43 -10.38 -0.72 0.41
N THR A 44 -10.73 -1.86 -0.20
CA THR A 44 -11.85 -2.73 0.24
C THR A 44 -11.39 -3.93 1.07
N GLN A 45 -10.09 -4.18 1.14
CA GLN A 45 -9.54 -5.31 1.88
C GLN A 45 -9.68 -5.17 3.39
N THR A 46 -10.12 -6.28 4.01
CA THR A 46 -10.10 -6.43 5.47
C THR A 46 -8.66 -6.61 5.93
N ILE A 47 -8.28 -5.89 6.99
CA ILE A 47 -6.94 -5.98 7.60
C ILE A 47 -6.76 -7.40 8.16
N GLN A 48 -5.84 -8.19 7.59
CA GLN A 48 -5.58 -9.56 8.04
C GLN A 48 -4.28 -9.69 8.82
N THR A 49 -3.33 -8.77 8.63
CA THR A 49 -1.99 -8.83 9.23
C THR A 49 -1.69 -7.59 10.08
N PRO A 50 -0.88 -7.73 11.15
CA PRO A 50 -0.48 -6.59 11.98
C PRO A 50 0.35 -5.55 11.19
N GLU A 51 1.08 -5.98 10.15
CA GLU A 51 1.80 -5.07 9.26
C GLU A 51 0.84 -4.23 8.42
N GLN A 52 -0.20 -4.84 7.84
CA GLN A 52 -1.28 -4.10 7.17
C GLN A 52 -1.90 -3.07 8.12
N GLN A 53 -2.18 -3.43 9.38
CA GLN A 53 -2.78 -2.50 10.35
C GLN A 53 -1.92 -1.25 10.61
N ARG A 54 -0.60 -1.36 10.47
CA ARG A 54 0.33 -0.23 10.63
C ARG A 54 0.33 0.72 9.44
N TRP A 55 0.14 0.20 8.23
CA TRP A 55 0.35 0.93 6.99
C TRP A 55 -0.94 1.33 6.27
N LEU A 56 -2.00 0.52 6.33
CA LEU A 56 -3.31 0.85 5.74
C LEU A 56 -3.84 2.22 6.16
N PRO A 57 -3.84 2.60 7.46
CA PRO A 57 -4.33 3.91 7.87
C PRO A 57 -3.53 5.06 7.27
N ARG A 58 -2.23 4.84 7.01
CA ARG A 58 -1.36 5.83 6.37
C ARG A 58 -1.69 5.96 4.90
N LEU A 59 -1.94 4.84 4.21
CA LEU A 59 -2.32 4.82 2.80
C LEU A 59 -3.72 5.42 2.58
N ILE A 60 -4.71 5.08 3.41
CA ILE A 60 -6.08 5.64 3.37
C ILE A 60 -6.12 7.18 3.46
N SER A 61 -5.09 7.80 4.04
CA SER A 61 -5.00 9.26 4.12
C SER A 61 -4.53 9.91 2.81
N TYR A 62 -4.08 9.12 1.83
CA TYR A 62 -3.71 9.58 0.51
C TYR A 62 -4.82 9.30 -0.49
N ASP A 63 -4.91 10.15 -1.50
CA ASP A 63 -5.80 9.97 -2.63
C ASP A 63 -5.02 9.22 -3.72
N PHE A 64 -5.27 7.92 -3.87
CA PHE A 64 -4.58 7.09 -4.85
C PHE A 64 -5.52 6.12 -5.55
N GLU A 65 -5.16 5.78 -6.79
CA GLU A 65 -5.82 4.76 -7.62
C GLU A 65 -4.83 3.63 -7.95
N ILE A 66 -5.31 2.39 -8.05
CA ILE A 66 -4.50 1.20 -8.38
C ILE A 66 -4.98 0.54 -9.68
#